data_AF-A0A9E2PYH7-F1
#
_entry.id   AF-A0A9E2PYH7-F1
#
_cell.length_a   1.000
_cell.length_b   1.000
_cell.length_c   1.000
_cell.angle_alpha   90.00
_cell.angle_beta   90.00
_cell.angle_gamma   90.00
#
_symmetry.space_group_name_H-M   'P 1'
#
loop_
_entity.id
_entity.type
_entity.pdbx_description
1 polymer ?
#
loop_
_entity_poly.entity_id
_entity_poly.type
_entity_poly.pdbx_seq_one_letter_code
_entity_poly.pdbx_strand_id
1 'polypeptide(L)'
;PYYIELLKIPYNLRKKALKQFLINEPIVYPTGKNVLYSDLGFMILGWIVEKVSGRSLDYFVFKDIYKPLGLKDLFFVNLASERHMGYFAATELCPWRKILLDGLVHDDNAYVIGGIAGHAGLFGTAMDVNVLLFSLLSALHEHSYNFKRDLINKFFERQKDSDRTLGFDTPSSLDSSCGSLFSKRSIGHLGFTGTSFWMDLDQSIIVILLTNRIHPSRDNNKIKKFRPILHDTVMDIIL
;
A
#
# COMPACT_ATOMS: atom_id res chain seq x y z
N PRO A 1 0.08 11.06 16.79
CA PRO A 1 0.04 11.13 15.31
C PRO A 1 0.54 12.49 14.81
N TYR A 2 1.43 12.54 13.81
CA TYR A 2 2.07 13.80 13.39
C TYR A 2 1.10 14.84 12.83
N TYR A 3 0.00 14.41 12.21
CA TYR A 3 -0.94 15.33 11.57
C TYR A 3 -1.47 16.43 12.50
N ILE A 4 -1.63 16.14 13.80
CA ILE A 4 -2.10 17.10 14.81
C ILE A 4 -1.14 18.28 14.94
N GLU A 5 0.16 18.01 14.99
CA GLU A 5 1.19 19.06 15.06
C GLU A 5 1.40 19.74 13.71
N LEU A 6 1.33 18.97 12.61
CA LEU A 6 1.43 19.51 11.26
C LEU A 6 0.30 20.49 10.92
N LEU A 7 -0.91 20.30 11.46
CA LEU A 7 -2.02 21.22 11.26
C LEU A 7 -1.72 22.64 11.78
N LYS A 8 -0.85 22.78 12.79
CA LYS A 8 -0.40 24.06 13.36
C LYS A 8 0.65 24.77 12.49
N ILE A 9 1.18 24.09 11.47
CA ILE A 9 2.25 24.58 10.59
C ILE A 9 1.64 25.02 9.24
N PRO A 10 2.11 26.12 8.63
CA PRO A 10 1.70 26.53 7.29
C PRO A 10 1.85 25.38 6.27
N TYR A 11 0.85 25.21 5.40
CA TYR A 11 0.73 24.06 4.51
C TYR A 11 2.00 23.76 3.70
N ASN A 12 2.61 24.79 3.10
CA ASN A 12 3.83 24.70 2.30
C ASN A 12 5.07 24.24 3.10
N LEU A 13 5.03 24.30 4.43
CA LEU A 13 6.13 23.87 5.31
C LEU A 13 5.91 22.48 5.91
N ARG A 14 4.70 21.89 5.78
CA ARG A 14 4.33 20.63 6.46
C ARG A 14 5.17 19.43 6.01
N LYS A 15 5.47 19.28 4.72
CA LYS A 15 6.36 18.19 4.23
C LYS A 15 7.74 18.27 4.88
N LYS A 16 8.32 19.47 4.98
CA LYS A 16 9.62 19.70 5.63
C LYS A 16 9.55 19.43 7.14
N ALA A 17 8.47 19.86 7.80
CA ALA A 17 8.28 19.60 9.22
C ALA A 17 8.10 18.11 9.54
N LEU A 18 7.30 17.37 8.75
CA LEU A 18 7.14 15.93 8.91
C LEU A 18 8.49 15.22 8.79
N LYS A 19 9.34 15.63 7.85
CA LYS A 19 10.71 15.12 7.73
C LYS A 19 11.53 15.32 9.01
N GLN A 20 11.44 16.49 9.62
CA GLN A 20 12.13 16.72 10.88
C GLN A 20 11.56 15.86 12.02
N PHE A 21 10.25 15.67 12.06
CA PHE A 21 9.61 14.80 13.06
C PHE A 21 10.06 13.35 12.90
N LEU A 22 10.10 12.81 11.68
CA LEU A 22 10.55 11.44 11.44
C LEU A 22 12.03 11.22 11.78
N ILE A 23 12.90 12.20 11.51
CA ILE A 23 14.33 12.12 11.86
C ILE A 23 14.54 12.12 13.37
N ASN A 24 13.70 12.86 14.10
CA ASN A 24 13.78 12.98 15.56
C ASN A 24 12.98 11.90 16.30
N GLU A 25 12.29 11.02 15.57
CA GLU A 25 11.51 9.95 16.19
C GLU A 25 12.45 8.93 16.85
N PRO A 26 12.33 8.69 18.17
CA PRO A 26 13.17 7.73 18.85
C PRO A 26 12.93 6.31 18.33
N ILE A 27 14.02 5.57 18.10
CA ILE A 27 13.91 4.14 17.77
C ILE A 27 13.46 3.36 19.02
N VAL A 28 12.47 2.49 18.84
CA VAL A 28 11.96 1.64 19.94
C VAL A 28 12.91 0.49 20.25
N TYR A 29 13.65 0.02 19.23
CA TYR A 29 14.65 -1.05 19.32
C TYR A 29 15.85 -0.71 18.43
N PRO A 30 17.05 -1.27 18.70
CA PRO A 30 18.18 -1.13 17.79
C PRO A 30 17.88 -1.67 16.40
N THR A 31 18.45 -1.04 15.37
CA THR A 31 18.27 -1.44 13.97
C THR A 31 18.61 -2.93 13.77
N GLY A 32 17.71 -3.64 13.10
CA GLY A 32 17.87 -5.07 12.78
C GLY A 32 17.54 -6.04 13.92
N LYS A 33 17.10 -5.56 15.09
CA LYS A 33 16.74 -6.45 16.22
C LYS A 33 15.29 -6.92 16.19
N ASN A 34 14.35 -6.04 15.86
CA ASN A 34 12.91 -6.34 15.89
C ASN A 34 12.21 -5.67 14.71
N VAL A 35 11.05 -6.23 14.34
CA VAL A 35 10.15 -5.67 13.33
C VAL A 35 8.89 -5.15 14.03
N LEU A 36 8.59 -3.86 13.84
CA LEU A 36 7.34 -3.24 14.26
C LEU A 36 6.65 -2.67 13.02
N TYR A 37 5.41 -3.08 12.76
CA TYR A 37 4.63 -2.55 11.65
C TYR A 37 4.35 -1.07 11.88
N SER A 38 4.79 -0.23 10.94
CA SER A 38 4.72 1.23 11.06
C SER A 38 4.88 1.91 9.71
N ASP A 39 4.18 3.03 9.52
CA ASP A 39 4.21 3.80 8.27
C ASP A 39 5.52 4.57 8.06
N LEU A 40 6.29 4.82 9.13
CA LEU A 40 7.45 5.74 9.09
C LEU A 40 8.49 5.33 8.05
N GLY A 41 8.76 4.02 7.94
CA GLY A 41 9.70 3.49 6.96
C GLY A 41 9.28 3.78 5.52
N PHE A 42 7.99 3.65 5.23
CA PHE A 42 7.44 3.93 3.90
C PHE A 42 7.31 5.44 3.62
N MET A 43 7.02 6.26 4.63
CA MET A 43 7.12 7.73 4.51
C MET A 43 8.53 8.16 4.12
N ILE A 44 9.56 7.63 4.79
CA ILE A 44 10.97 7.91 4.50
C ILE A 44 11.35 7.36 3.12
N LEU A 45 10.92 6.15 2.77
CA LEU A 45 11.19 5.53 1.47
C LEU A 45 10.68 6.40 0.32
N GLY A 46 9.48 6.99 0.45
CA GLY A 46 8.96 7.96 -0.52
C GLY A 46 9.94 9.10 -0.78
N TRP A 47 10.52 9.68 0.27
CA TRP A 47 11.52 10.76 0.12
C TRP A 47 12.86 10.29 -0.44
N ILE A 48 13.28 9.05 -0.16
CA ILE A 48 14.48 8.46 -0.77
C ILE A 48 14.26 8.36 -2.28
N VAL A 49 13.11 7.86 -2.72
CA VAL A 49 12.74 7.80 -4.14
C VAL A 49 12.76 9.20 -4.76
N GLU A 50 12.15 10.19 -4.12
CA GLU A 50 12.15 11.57 -4.63
C GLU A 50 13.57 12.16 -4.73
N LYS A 51 14.39 11.93 -3.71
CA LYS A 51 15.77 12.45 -3.65
C LYS A 51 16.67 11.80 -4.70
N VAL A 52 16.56 10.49 -4.90
CA VAL A 52 17.40 9.73 -5.85
C VAL A 52 16.94 9.97 -7.29
N SER A 53 15.64 10.03 -7.54
CA SER A 53 15.10 10.24 -8.89
C SER A 53 15.09 11.71 -9.33
N GLY A 54 15.15 12.66 -8.38
CA GLY A 54 14.98 14.09 -8.66
C GLY A 54 13.56 14.47 -9.09
N ARG A 55 12.59 13.57 -8.90
CA ARG A 55 11.18 13.71 -9.30
C ARG A 55 10.28 13.56 -8.07
N SER A 56 9.07 14.11 -8.12
CA SER A 56 8.06 13.80 -7.10
C SER A 56 7.62 12.33 -7.19
N LEU A 57 7.19 11.75 -6.07
CA LEU A 57 6.87 10.32 -6.01
C LEU A 57 5.81 9.91 -7.04
N ASP A 58 4.75 10.71 -7.15
CA ASP A 58 3.65 10.52 -8.11
C ASP A 58 4.12 10.56 -9.56
N TYR A 59 5.00 11.49 -9.91
CA TYR A 59 5.55 11.59 -11.26
C TYR A 59 6.50 10.42 -11.57
N PHE A 60 7.34 10.03 -10.61
CA PHE A 60 8.24 8.89 -10.76
C PHE A 60 7.46 7.59 -11.03
N VAL A 61 6.48 7.25 -10.18
CA VAL A 61 5.70 6.03 -10.39
C VAL A 61 4.90 6.09 -11.68
N PHE A 62 4.33 7.25 -12.04
CA PHE A 62 3.60 7.39 -13.30
C PHE A 62 4.52 7.14 -14.50
N LYS A 63 5.67 7.80 -14.53
CA LYS A 63 6.57 7.80 -15.69
C LYS A 63 7.32 6.49 -15.85
N ASP A 64 7.81 5.92 -14.76
CA ASP A 64 8.77 4.83 -14.77
C ASP A 64 8.12 3.46 -14.47
N ILE A 65 6.87 3.43 -13.96
CA ILE A 65 6.15 2.18 -13.64
C ILE A 65 4.79 2.11 -14.35
N TYR A 66 3.91 3.09 -14.14
CA TYR A 66 2.52 3.00 -14.60
C TYR A 66 2.40 3.11 -16.12
N LYS A 67 3.04 4.12 -16.71
CA LYS A 67 3.01 4.35 -18.15
C LYS A 67 3.63 3.18 -18.95
N PRO A 68 4.79 2.62 -18.60
CA PRO A 68 5.35 1.44 -19.28
C PRO A 68 4.45 0.19 -19.19
N LEU A 69 3.68 0.06 -18.10
CA LEU A 69 2.73 -1.04 -17.90
C LEU A 69 1.33 -0.76 -18.47
N GLY A 70 1.10 0.43 -19.03
CA GLY A 70 -0.20 0.83 -19.55
C GLY A 70 -1.28 1.06 -18.50
N LEU A 71 -0.88 1.26 -17.23
CA LEU A 71 -1.78 1.55 -16.11
C LEU A 71 -2.33 2.97 -16.24
N LYS A 72 -3.65 3.11 -16.16
CA LYS A 72 -4.37 4.38 -16.42
C LYS A 72 -5.09 4.93 -15.20
N ASP A 73 -5.52 4.03 -14.33
CA ASP A 73 -6.34 4.33 -13.16
C ASP A 73 -5.56 4.20 -11.84
N LEU A 74 -4.28 3.80 -11.87
CA LEU A 74 -3.38 3.91 -10.71
C LEU A 74 -2.74 5.30 -10.63
N PHE A 75 -3.09 6.07 -9.59
CA PHE A 75 -2.58 7.43 -9.41
C PHE A 75 -2.59 7.88 -7.94
N PHE A 76 -1.73 8.84 -7.61
CA PHE A 76 -1.80 9.56 -6.35
C PHE A 76 -2.74 10.76 -6.46
N VAL A 77 -3.50 11.03 -5.40
CA VAL A 77 -4.30 12.26 -5.31
C VAL A 77 -3.41 13.40 -4.77
N ASN A 78 -3.13 14.38 -5.62
CA ASN A 78 -2.49 15.63 -5.23
C ASN A 78 -3.53 16.66 -4.78
N LEU A 79 -3.55 16.99 -3.49
CA LEU A 79 -4.52 17.93 -2.92
C LEU A 79 -4.22 19.41 -3.24
N ALA A 80 -3.03 19.70 -3.80
CA ALA A 80 -2.68 21.03 -4.29
C ALA A 80 -3.06 21.25 -5.76
N SER A 81 -3.54 20.21 -6.45
CA SER A 81 -3.99 20.25 -7.84
C SER A 81 -5.51 20.25 -7.94
N GLU A 82 -6.02 20.42 -9.16
CA GLU A 82 -7.44 20.22 -9.43
C GLU A 82 -7.89 18.82 -8.98
N ARG A 83 -9.11 18.75 -8.43
CA ARG A 83 -9.69 17.49 -7.97
C ARG A 83 -9.76 16.53 -9.16
N HIS A 84 -9.26 15.31 -8.95
CA HIS A 84 -9.39 14.24 -9.94
C HIS A 84 -10.88 13.97 -10.21
N MET A 85 -11.26 14.03 -11.48
CA MET A 85 -12.61 13.70 -11.93
C MET A 85 -12.76 12.19 -12.02
N GLY A 86 -13.87 11.65 -11.51
CA GLY A 86 -14.13 10.22 -11.54
C GLY A 86 -15.03 9.75 -10.40
N TYR A 87 -15.24 8.43 -10.35
CA TYR A 87 -15.99 7.78 -9.29
C TYR A 87 -15.03 7.19 -8.26
N PHE A 88 -15.24 7.55 -7.00
CA PHE A 88 -14.46 7.02 -5.89
C PHE A 88 -15.39 6.32 -4.90
N ALA A 89 -14.89 5.27 -4.26
CA ALA A 89 -15.59 4.69 -3.13
C ALA A 89 -15.45 5.63 -1.92
N ALA A 90 -16.55 6.22 -1.46
CA ALA A 90 -16.56 7.03 -0.25
C ALA A 90 -16.13 6.21 0.96
N THR A 91 -15.22 6.72 1.79
CA THR A 91 -14.68 6.04 2.98
C THR A 91 -15.40 6.51 4.23
N GLU A 92 -14.71 7.10 5.19
CA GLU A 92 -15.25 7.45 6.50
C GLU A 92 -15.86 8.86 6.51
N LEU A 93 -16.91 9.05 7.32
CA LEU A 93 -17.29 10.38 7.80
C LEU A 93 -16.21 10.86 8.79
N CYS A 94 -15.22 11.59 8.28
CA CYS A 94 -14.01 11.90 9.01
C CYS A 94 -14.31 12.73 10.27
N PRO A 95 -13.97 12.24 11.48
CA PRO A 95 -14.37 12.88 12.73
C PRO A 95 -13.85 14.31 12.91
N TRP A 96 -12.68 14.64 12.35
CA TRP A 96 -12.07 15.96 12.51
C TRP A 96 -12.23 16.85 11.27
N ARG A 97 -12.27 16.28 10.05
CA ARG A 97 -12.55 17.04 8.82
C ARG A 97 -14.03 17.35 8.63
N LYS A 98 -14.92 16.67 9.36
CA LYS A 98 -16.39 16.86 9.34
C LYS A 98 -17.02 16.69 7.95
N ILE A 99 -16.39 15.88 7.10
CA ILE A 99 -16.85 15.57 5.74
C ILE A 99 -16.82 14.06 5.52
N LEU A 100 -17.71 13.56 4.67
CA LEU A 100 -17.57 12.22 4.11
C LEU A 100 -16.40 12.23 3.12
N LEU A 101 -15.42 11.37 3.36
CA LEU A 101 -14.23 11.32 2.51
C LEU A 101 -14.52 10.60 1.21
N ASP A 102 -14.50 11.36 0.12
CA ASP A 102 -14.73 10.89 -1.24
C ASP A 102 -13.71 11.54 -2.19
N GLY A 103 -12.92 10.73 -2.90
CA GLY A 103 -11.80 11.20 -3.73
C GLY A 103 -10.68 11.91 -2.94
N LEU A 104 -10.56 11.63 -1.64
CA LEU A 104 -9.56 12.21 -0.75
C LEU A 104 -8.82 11.09 -0.03
N VAL A 105 -7.49 11.24 0.12
CA VAL A 105 -6.71 10.28 0.90
C VAL A 105 -7.26 10.17 2.32
N HIS A 106 -7.48 8.93 2.77
CA HIS A 106 -8.01 8.66 4.11
C HIS A 106 -6.98 9.01 5.18
N ASP A 107 -5.74 8.50 5.03
CA ASP A 107 -4.67 8.70 6.01
C ASP A 107 -4.45 10.18 6.37
N ASP A 108 -4.41 10.46 7.66
CA ASP A 108 -4.36 11.82 8.18
C ASP A 108 -3.01 12.49 7.93
N ASN A 109 -1.90 11.75 8.02
CA ASN A 109 -0.58 12.30 7.77
C ASN A 109 -0.40 12.63 6.28
N ALA A 110 -0.79 11.72 5.40
CA ALA A 110 -0.75 11.91 3.94
C ALA A 110 -1.65 13.07 3.53
N TYR A 111 -2.86 13.19 4.09
CA TYR A 111 -3.77 14.29 3.80
C TYR A 111 -3.13 15.65 4.12
N VAL A 112 -2.62 15.85 5.33
CA VAL A 112 -2.13 17.17 5.75
C VAL A 112 -0.88 17.63 5.00
N ILE A 113 -0.12 16.70 4.41
CA ILE A 113 1.08 17.01 3.60
C ILE A 113 0.81 17.08 2.09
N GLY A 114 -0.44 16.97 1.64
CA GLY A 114 -0.84 17.19 0.25
C GLY A 114 -1.21 15.94 -0.55
N GLY A 115 -1.37 14.80 0.09
CA GLY A 115 -1.98 13.60 -0.48
C GLY A 115 -1.02 12.59 -1.10
N ILE A 116 0.18 13.02 -1.49
CA ILE A 116 1.22 12.14 -2.03
C ILE A 116 2.18 11.73 -0.91
N ALA A 117 2.16 10.46 -0.53
CA ALA A 117 3.03 9.89 0.51
C ALA A 117 3.42 8.44 0.20
N GLY A 118 4.58 7.99 0.69
CA GLY A 118 5.07 6.64 0.39
C GLY A 118 4.28 5.50 1.05
N HIS A 119 3.51 5.78 2.11
CA HIS A 119 2.70 4.80 2.83
C HIS A 119 1.21 4.83 2.46
N ALA A 120 0.71 5.90 1.83
CA ALA A 120 -0.71 6.11 1.56
C ALA A 120 -0.96 7.13 0.44
N GLY A 121 -2.21 7.21 -0.05
CA GLY A 121 -2.65 8.21 -1.03
C GLY A 121 -2.75 7.72 -2.46
N LEU A 122 -2.45 6.45 -2.71
CA LEU A 122 -2.65 5.78 -3.98
C LEU A 122 -4.12 5.35 -4.15
N PHE A 123 -4.69 5.62 -5.32
CA PHE A 123 -6.00 5.20 -5.77
C PHE A 123 -5.87 4.32 -7.01
N GLY A 124 -6.84 3.45 -7.23
CA GLY A 124 -6.99 2.74 -8.50
C GLY A 124 -8.02 1.62 -8.48
N THR A 125 -8.01 0.83 -9.55
CA THR A 125 -9.00 -0.23 -9.81
C THR A 125 -8.38 -1.61 -9.56
N ALA A 126 -9.24 -2.62 -9.37
CA ALA A 126 -8.79 -4.00 -9.22
C ALA A 126 -8.07 -4.49 -10.50
N MET A 127 -8.47 -3.98 -11.66
CA MET A 127 -7.85 -4.30 -12.95
C MET A 127 -6.42 -3.78 -13.02
N ASP A 128 -6.17 -2.52 -12.68
CA ASP A 128 -4.82 -1.95 -12.75
C ASP A 128 -3.90 -2.54 -11.66
N VAL A 129 -4.44 -2.83 -10.48
CA VAL A 129 -3.71 -3.61 -9.46
C VAL A 129 -3.35 -4.99 -10.01
N ASN A 130 -4.27 -5.67 -10.71
CA ASN A 130 -4.00 -6.96 -11.33
C ASN A 130 -2.88 -6.87 -12.39
N VAL A 131 -2.91 -5.87 -13.27
CA VAL A 131 -1.86 -5.69 -14.29
C VAL A 131 -0.49 -5.50 -13.62
N LEU A 132 -0.41 -4.72 -12.54
CA LEU A 132 0.84 -4.55 -11.79
C LEU A 132 1.31 -5.87 -11.15
N LEU A 133 0.43 -6.55 -10.41
CA LEU A 133 0.77 -7.80 -9.72
C LEU A 133 1.15 -8.91 -10.71
N PHE A 134 0.38 -9.06 -11.78
CA PHE A 134 0.68 -10.00 -12.86
C PHE A 134 2.04 -9.69 -13.50
N SER A 135 2.34 -8.41 -13.76
CA SER A 135 3.65 -8.03 -14.32
C SER A 135 4.83 -8.37 -13.40
N LEU A 136 4.64 -8.29 -12.08
CA LEU A 136 5.64 -8.71 -11.10
C LEU A 136 5.76 -10.25 -11.03
N LEU A 137 4.63 -10.97 -11.06
CA LEU A 137 4.59 -12.44 -11.08
C LEU A 137 5.27 -13.00 -12.33
N SER A 138 4.90 -12.50 -13.52
CA SER A 138 5.47 -12.94 -14.79
C SER A 138 6.97 -12.71 -14.85
N ALA A 139 7.50 -11.67 -14.20
CA ALA A 139 8.93 -11.42 -14.12
C ALA A 139 9.72 -12.48 -13.32
N LEU A 140 9.05 -13.35 -12.55
CA LEU A 140 9.68 -14.51 -11.91
C LEU A 140 9.92 -15.67 -12.86
N HIS A 141 9.07 -15.81 -13.89
CA HIS A 141 9.04 -16.96 -14.78
C HIS A 141 9.60 -16.63 -16.16
N GLU A 142 9.44 -15.40 -16.61
CA GLU A 142 9.75 -14.93 -17.96
C GLU A 142 10.66 -13.70 -17.95
N HIS A 143 11.23 -13.39 -19.12
CA HIS A 143 12.00 -12.16 -19.28
C HIS A 143 11.05 -10.94 -19.30
N SER A 144 11.23 -10.03 -18.34
CA SER A 144 10.50 -8.75 -18.28
C SER A 144 11.41 -7.58 -18.64
N TYR A 145 10.90 -6.68 -19.48
CA TYR A 145 11.59 -5.41 -19.79
C TYR A 145 11.46 -4.39 -18.65
N ASN A 146 10.46 -4.53 -17.78
CA ASN A 146 10.16 -3.58 -16.71
C ASN A 146 10.80 -3.97 -15.38
N PHE A 147 11.01 -5.27 -15.13
CA PHE A 147 11.49 -5.78 -13.85
C PHE A 147 12.61 -6.81 -14.04
N LYS A 148 13.73 -6.61 -13.32
CA LYS A 148 14.81 -7.60 -13.29
C LYS A 148 14.43 -8.76 -12.40
N ARG A 149 14.51 -10.00 -12.93
CA ARG A 149 14.17 -11.23 -12.21
C ARG A 149 14.87 -11.35 -10.85
N ASP A 150 16.18 -11.09 -10.79
CA ASP A 150 16.94 -11.17 -9.53
C ASP A 150 16.45 -10.17 -8.47
N LEU A 151 16.00 -8.99 -8.90
CA LEU A 151 15.45 -7.99 -8.00
C LEU A 151 14.08 -8.46 -7.46
N ILE A 152 13.22 -9.01 -8.32
CA ILE A 152 11.92 -9.54 -7.90
C ILE A 152 12.09 -10.72 -6.95
N ASN A 153 12.98 -11.67 -7.28
CA ASN A 153 13.32 -12.79 -6.39
C ASN A 153 13.75 -12.29 -5.00
N LYS A 154 14.64 -11.29 -4.95
CA LYS A 154 15.09 -10.68 -3.70
C LYS A 154 13.94 -10.02 -2.92
N PHE A 155 13.00 -9.37 -3.61
CA PHE A 155 11.88 -8.70 -2.96
C PHE A 155 10.82 -9.67 -2.45
N PHE A 156 10.70 -10.85 -3.07
CA PHE A 156 9.72 -11.88 -2.71
C PHE A 156 10.30 -12.94 -1.76
N GLU A 157 11.58 -12.88 -1.45
CA GLU A 157 12.22 -13.73 -0.46
C GLU A 157 11.79 -13.30 0.96
N ARG A 158 11.27 -14.28 1.72
CA ARG A 158 10.94 -14.11 3.13
C ARG A 158 12.19 -13.78 3.92
N GLN A 159 12.13 -12.70 4.70
CA GLN A 159 13.24 -12.29 5.54
C GLN A 159 13.42 -13.27 6.70
N LYS A 160 14.67 -13.55 7.05
CA LYS A 160 15.01 -14.46 8.15
C LYS A 160 14.33 -14.00 9.45
N ASP A 161 13.72 -14.94 10.18
CA ASP A 161 13.03 -14.69 11.45
C ASP A 161 11.89 -13.65 11.35
N SER A 162 11.23 -13.55 10.18
CA SER A 162 10.14 -12.61 9.92
C SER A 162 9.01 -13.23 9.08
N ASP A 163 7.80 -12.72 9.23
CA ASP A 163 6.63 -13.05 8.39
C ASP A 163 6.48 -12.06 7.21
N ARG A 164 7.59 -11.44 6.78
CA ARG A 164 7.62 -10.38 5.78
C ARG A 164 8.61 -10.67 4.67
N THR A 165 8.34 -10.11 3.51
CA THR A 165 9.32 -9.90 2.45
C THR A 165 9.64 -8.41 2.35
N LEU A 166 10.40 -7.98 1.34
CA LEU A 166 10.64 -6.56 1.12
C LEU A 166 9.38 -5.90 0.53
N GLY A 167 8.53 -5.37 1.42
CA GLY A 167 7.33 -4.63 1.05
C GLY A 167 6.01 -5.39 1.15
N PHE A 168 6.04 -6.70 1.46
CA PHE A 168 4.83 -7.53 1.52
C PHE A 168 4.73 -8.37 2.79
N ASP A 169 3.50 -8.74 3.12
CA ASP A 169 3.14 -9.78 4.08
C ASP A 169 3.38 -11.17 3.50
N THR A 170 3.62 -12.16 4.36
CA THR A 170 3.55 -13.60 4.02
C THR A 170 2.46 -14.28 4.85
N PRO A 171 1.94 -15.47 4.45
CA PRO A 171 0.91 -16.15 5.22
C PRO A 171 1.35 -16.43 6.67
N SER A 172 0.53 -15.97 7.62
CA SER A 172 0.74 -16.25 9.04
C SER A 172 0.48 -17.73 9.34
N SER A 173 1.16 -18.28 10.36
CA SER A 173 0.93 -19.67 10.79
C SER A 173 -0.46 -19.91 11.40
N LEU A 174 -1.07 -18.85 11.96
CA LEU A 174 -2.39 -18.86 12.58
C LEU A 174 -3.17 -17.64 12.08
N ASP A 175 -4.47 -17.82 11.82
CA ASP A 175 -5.41 -16.77 11.43
C ASP A 175 -4.92 -15.89 10.25
N SER A 176 -4.28 -16.51 9.26
CA SER A 176 -3.79 -15.79 8.08
C SER A 176 -4.92 -15.11 7.34
N SER A 177 -4.70 -13.85 6.93
CA SER A 177 -5.71 -13.10 6.20
C SER A 177 -5.99 -13.62 4.79
N CYS A 178 -5.12 -14.49 4.24
CA CYS A 178 -5.32 -15.19 2.98
C CYS A 178 -6.01 -16.54 3.13
N GLY A 179 -6.46 -16.91 4.33
CA GLY A 179 -6.97 -18.25 4.57
C GLY A 179 -5.86 -19.29 4.71
N SER A 180 -6.23 -20.54 4.50
CA SER A 180 -5.43 -21.74 4.74
C SER A 180 -4.88 -22.41 3.48
N LEU A 181 -5.38 -22.02 2.30
CA LEU A 181 -5.08 -22.71 1.04
C LEU A 181 -3.98 -22.07 0.19
N PHE A 182 -3.56 -20.85 0.52
CA PHE A 182 -2.40 -20.22 -0.11
C PHE A 182 -1.09 -20.91 0.29
N SER A 183 -0.18 -21.06 -0.68
CA SER A 183 1.14 -21.66 -0.47
C SER A 183 2.00 -20.82 0.47
N LYS A 184 2.97 -21.45 1.14
CA LYS A 184 3.89 -20.75 2.06
C LYS A 184 4.73 -19.66 1.40
N ARG A 185 4.96 -19.75 0.08
CA ARG A 185 5.69 -18.75 -0.72
C ARG A 185 4.79 -17.63 -1.25
N SER A 186 3.56 -17.51 -0.77
CA SER A 186 2.67 -16.42 -1.15
C SER A 186 3.08 -15.08 -0.53
N ILE A 187 2.70 -14.00 -1.19
CA ILE A 187 2.87 -12.64 -0.68
C ILE A 187 1.56 -11.85 -0.78
N GLY A 188 1.38 -10.86 0.09
CA GLY A 188 0.19 -10.03 0.07
C GLY A 188 0.38 -8.69 0.76
N HIS A 189 -0.68 -7.89 0.76
CA HIS A 189 -0.74 -6.69 1.59
C HIS A 189 -2.19 -6.34 1.93
N LEU A 190 -2.38 -5.78 3.13
CA LEU A 190 -3.68 -5.29 3.59
C LEU A 190 -3.78 -3.77 3.48
N GLY A 191 -4.97 -3.26 3.19
CA GLY A 191 -5.27 -1.84 3.23
C GLY A 191 -6.19 -1.47 4.39
N PHE A 192 -5.95 -0.29 4.97
CA PHE A 192 -6.74 0.21 6.09
C PHE A 192 -8.21 0.42 5.73
N THR A 193 -8.56 0.71 4.48
CA THR A 193 -9.97 0.86 4.10
C THR A 193 -10.71 -0.47 4.01
N GLY A 194 -10.00 -1.61 3.98
CA GLY A 194 -10.60 -2.93 3.80
C GLY A 194 -10.04 -3.69 2.62
N THR A 195 -9.27 -3.03 1.75
CA THR A 195 -8.63 -3.66 0.59
C THR A 195 -7.60 -4.72 0.99
N SER A 196 -7.32 -5.65 0.08
CA SER A 196 -6.22 -6.59 0.17
C SER A 196 -5.92 -7.20 -1.19
N PHE A 197 -4.70 -7.68 -1.36
CA PHE A 197 -4.39 -8.67 -2.39
C PHE A 197 -3.51 -9.76 -1.80
N TRP A 198 -3.59 -10.95 -2.39
CA TRP A 198 -2.68 -12.06 -2.15
C TRP A 198 -2.31 -12.70 -3.47
N MET A 199 -1.05 -13.09 -3.59
CA MET A 199 -0.43 -13.66 -4.79
C MET A 199 0.34 -14.91 -4.39
N ASP A 200 -0.15 -16.07 -4.85
CA ASP A 200 0.51 -17.35 -4.70
C ASP A 200 1.58 -17.53 -5.78
N LEU A 201 2.84 -17.56 -5.37
CA LEU A 201 3.98 -17.65 -6.28
C LEU A 201 4.23 -19.07 -6.80
N ASP A 202 3.71 -20.09 -6.12
CA ASP A 202 3.88 -21.48 -6.52
C ASP A 202 2.79 -21.88 -7.52
N GLN A 203 1.55 -21.41 -7.28
CA GLN A 203 0.38 -21.73 -8.11
C GLN A 203 0.06 -20.67 -9.18
N SER A 204 0.76 -19.53 -9.17
CA SER A 204 0.50 -18.39 -10.07
C SER A 204 -0.93 -17.83 -9.98
N ILE A 205 -1.49 -17.79 -8.77
CA ILE A 205 -2.85 -17.30 -8.50
C ILE A 205 -2.80 -15.94 -7.83
N ILE A 206 -3.59 -14.98 -8.31
CA ILE A 206 -3.74 -13.65 -7.72
C ILE A 206 -5.20 -13.46 -7.29
N VAL A 207 -5.42 -13.07 -6.05
CA VAL A 207 -6.75 -12.70 -5.52
C VAL A 207 -6.71 -11.28 -5.00
N ILE A 208 -7.56 -10.41 -5.57
CA ILE A 208 -7.65 -8.99 -5.23
C ILE A 208 -9.03 -8.69 -4.67
N LEU A 209 -9.09 -8.06 -3.51
CA LEU A 209 -10.30 -7.57 -2.88
C LEU A 209 -10.19 -6.06 -2.67
N LEU A 210 -10.92 -5.27 -3.45
CA LEU A 210 -11.07 -3.84 -3.21
C LEU A 210 -12.44 -3.58 -2.57
N THR A 211 -12.46 -3.51 -1.24
CA THR A 211 -13.66 -3.21 -0.44
C THR A 211 -13.43 -2.03 0.49
N ASN A 212 -14.47 -1.61 1.18
CA ASN A 212 -14.48 -0.46 2.05
C ASN A 212 -15.20 -0.76 3.37
N ARG A 213 -14.48 -1.34 4.32
CA ARG A 213 -15.00 -1.64 5.65
C ARG A 213 -15.27 -0.37 6.46
N ILE A 214 -14.63 0.75 6.14
CA ILE A 214 -14.64 1.95 7.00
C ILE A 214 -15.74 2.95 6.61
N HIS A 215 -16.61 2.58 5.67
CA HIS A 215 -17.76 3.39 5.29
C HIS A 215 -19.01 3.05 6.12
N PRO A 216 -19.67 4.04 6.75
CA PRO A 216 -19.23 5.41 6.99
C PRO A 216 -18.37 5.56 8.26
N SER A 217 -18.14 4.50 9.05
CA SER A 217 -17.30 4.53 10.26
C SER A 217 -16.23 3.43 10.28
N ARG A 218 -15.12 3.67 10.99
CA ARG A 218 -13.98 2.75 11.09
C ARG A 218 -14.20 1.49 11.95
N ASP A 219 -15.34 1.39 12.63
CA ASP A 219 -15.59 0.40 13.70
C ASP A 219 -15.91 -1.02 13.18
N ASN A 220 -16.18 -1.15 11.88
CA ASN A 220 -16.48 -2.45 11.29
C ASN A 220 -15.22 -3.30 11.09
N ASN A 221 -15.09 -4.33 11.92
CA ASN A 221 -13.98 -5.29 11.89
C ASN A 221 -14.33 -6.64 11.23
N LYS A 222 -15.53 -6.79 10.64
CA LYS A 222 -15.98 -8.05 10.01
C LYS A 222 -15.05 -8.52 8.88
N ILE A 223 -14.32 -7.60 8.25
CA ILE A 223 -13.34 -7.90 7.20
C ILE A 223 -12.29 -8.93 7.64
N LYS A 224 -11.93 -8.96 8.93
CA LYS A 224 -10.93 -9.89 9.45
C LYS A 224 -11.38 -11.35 9.32
N LYS A 225 -12.67 -11.61 9.49
CA LYS A 225 -13.27 -12.94 9.29
C LYS A 225 -13.59 -13.21 7.81
N PHE A 226 -13.97 -12.18 7.07
CA PHE A 226 -14.39 -12.33 5.67
C PHE A 226 -13.22 -12.62 4.71
N ARG A 227 -12.07 -11.95 4.86
CA ARG A 227 -10.93 -12.13 3.94
C ARG A 227 -10.47 -13.60 3.85
N PRO A 228 -10.20 -14.33 4.95
CA PRO A 228 -9.82 -15.73 4.87
C PRO A 228 -10.84 -16.58 4.11
N ILE A 229 -12.14 -16.39 4.40
CA ILE A 229 -13.22 -17.13 3.72
C ILE A 229 -13.20 -16.86 2.22
N LEU A 230 -13.12 -15.59 1.81
CA LEU A 230 -13.07 -15.21 0.39
C LEU A 230 -11.85 -15.83 -0.31
N HIS A 231 -10.67 -15.73 0.29
CA HIS A 231 -9.44 -16.25 -0.29
C HIS A 231 -9.47 -17.78 -0.40
N ASP A 232 -9.88 -18.50 0.65
CA ASP A 232 -10.02 -19.96 0.60
C ASP A 232 -11.09 -20.39 -0.41
N THR A 233 -12.25 -19.71 -0.45
CA THR A 233 -13.30 -20.03 -1.42
C THR A 233 -12.81 -19.88 -2.86
N VAL A 234 -11.99 -18.87 -3.15
CA VAL A 234 -11.40 -18.71 -4.50
C VAL A 234 -10.40 -19.83 -4.79
N MET A 235 -9.53 -20.17 -3.84
CA MET A 235 -8.55 -21.25 -4.02
C MET A 235 -9.23 -22.61 -4.21
N ASP A 236 -10.24 -22.93 -3.40
CA ASP A 236 -11.04 -24.16 -3.48
C ASP A 236 -11.74 -24.35 -4.84
N ILE A 237 -12.07 -23.25 -5.54
CA ILE A 237 -12.71 -23.29 -6.85
C ILE A 237 -11.68 -23.46 -7.99
N ILE A 238 -10.47 -22.93 -7.81
CA ILE A 238 -9.45 -22.88 -8.86
C ILE A 238 -8.53 -24.10 -8.85
N LEU A 239 -8.22 -24.65 -7.66
CA LEU A 239 -7.36 -25.83 -7.48
C LEU A 239 -8.11 -27.13 -7.79
#